data_AF-A0A0H4KW67-F1
#
_entry.id   AF-A0A0H4KW67-F1
#
_cell.length_a   1.000
_cell.length_b   1.000
_cell.length_c   1.000
_cell.angle_alpha   90.00
_cell.angle_beta   90.00
_cell.angle_gamma   90.00
#
_symmetry.space_group_name_H-M   'P 1'
#
loop_
_entity.id
_entity.type
_entity.pdbx_description
1 polymer ?
#
loop_
_entity_poly.entity_id
_entity_poly.type
_entity_poly.pdbx_seq_one_letter_code
_entity_poly.pdbx_strand_id
1 'polypeptide(L)' 'MKVLAITLIVFLLSILNLLFMDFLLGFDLSESILHLLNPFWVISSAEYVMLAGLFLLVIGQQIYTIVKKRANKQDESN' A
#
# COMPACT_ATOMS: atom_id res chain seq x y z
N MET A 1 20.06 -18.64 3.49
CA MET A 1 19.92 -18.26 4.92
C MET A 1 19.93 -16.75 5.17
N LYS A 2 20.72 -15.93 4.46
CA LYS A 2 20.73 -14.46 4.65
C LYS A 2 19.41 -13.77 4.30
N VAL A 3 18.79 -14.15 3.18
CA VAL A 3 17.49 -13.57 2.77
C VAL A 3 16.39 -13.89 3.78
N LEU A 4 16.30 -15.14 4.25
CA LEU A 4 15.34 -15.53 5.29
C LEU A 4 15.53 -14.71 6.59
N ALA A 5 16.77 -14.48 7.02
CA ALA A 5 17.04 -13.65 8.19
C ALA A 5 16.62 -12.20 7.99
N ILE A 6 16.92 -11.61 6.82
CA ILE A 6 16.51 -10.25 6.47
C ILE A 6 14.97 -10.15 6.39
N THR A 7 14.31 -11.12 5.76
CA THR A 7 12.85 -11.18 5.69
C THR A 7 12.22 -11.27 7.07
N LEU A 8 12.77 -12.09 7.98
CA LEU A 8 12.30 -12.20 9.35
C LEU A 8 12.42 -10.85 10.10
N ILE A 9 13.55 -10.16 9.93
CA ILE A 9 13.78 -8.84 10.54
C ILE A 9 12.77 -7.81 10.00
N VAL A 10 12.60 -7.74 8.68
CA VAL A 10 11.63 -6.83 8.05
C VAL A 10 10.20 -7.14 8.49
N PHE A 11 9.86 -8.41 8.59
CA PHE A 11 8.56 -8.85 9.09
C PHE A 11 8.32 -8.40 10.54
N LEU A 12 9.30 -8.61 11.42
CA LEU A 12 9.22 -8.20 12.82
C LEU A 12 9.13 -6.67 12.97
N LEU A 13 9.92 -5.93 12.19
CA LEU A 13 9.86 -4.48 12.13
C LEU A 13 8.50 -3.98 11.65
N SER A 14 7.88 -4.67 10.69
CA SER A 14 6.55 -4.33 10.17
C SER A 14 5.47 -4.51 11.23
N ILE A 15 5.53 -5.61 12.00
CA ILE A 15 4.62 -5.86 13.14
C ILE A 15 4.79 -4.78 14.21
N LEU A 16 6.04 -4.48 14.60
CA LEU A 16 6.33 -3.44 15.60
C LEU A 16 5.84 -2.07 15.15
N ASN A 17 6.03 -1.73 13.87
CA ASN A 17 5.57 -0.47 13.32
C ASN A 17 4.04 -0.36 13.35
N LEU A 18 3.32 -1.43 13.02
CA LEU A 18 1.85 -1.44 13.08
C LEU A 18 1.35 -1.23 14.52
N LEU A 19 1.88 -2.01 15.47
CA LEU A 19 1.54 -1.87 16.89
C LEU A 19 1.89 -0.48 17.45
N PHE A 20 3.02 0.09 17.03
CA PHE A 20 3.42 1.43 17.42
C PHE A 20 2.44 2.49 16.91
N MET A 21 2.01 2.40 15.65
CA MET A 21 1.03 3.31 15.08
C MET A 21 -0.34 3.17 15.74
N ASP A 22 -0.78 1.94 16.02
CA ASP A 22 -2.02 1.71 16.75
C ASP A 22 -1.99 2.33 18.15
N PHE A 23 -0.85 2.20 18.85
CA PHE A 23 -0.65 2.82 20.15
C PHE A 23 -0.66 4.36 20.08
N LEU A 24 -0.02 4.95 19.06
CA LEU A 24 -0.05 6.41 18.85
C LEU A 24 -1.45 6.95 18.57
N LEU A 25 -2.29 6.14 17.92
CA LEU A 25 -3.69 6.47 17.64
C LEU A 25 -4.62 6.20 18.83
N GLY A 26 -4.10 5.62 19.91
CA GLY A 26 -4.83 5.37 21.16
C GLY A 26 -5.66 4.08 21.15
N PHE A 27 -5.38 3.15 20.23
CA PHE A 27 -6.05 1.85 20.19
C PHE A 27 -5.55 0.92 21.32
N ASP A 28 -6.46 0.12 21.86
CA ASP A 28 -6.14 -0.89 22.86
C ASP A 28 -5.40 -2.08 22.22
N LEU A 29 -4.58 -2.79 23.02
CA LEU A 29 -3.82 -3.96 22.56
C LEU A 29 -4.70 -5.03 21.91
N SER A 30 -5.93 -5.22 22.39
CA SER A 30 -6.88 -6.16 21.80
C SER A 30 -7.30 -5.76 20.39
N GLU A 31 -7.50 -4.47 20.15
CA GLU A 31 -7.80 -3.94 18.82
C GLU A 31 -6.57 -4.00 17.90
N SER A 32 -5.39 -3.64 18.41
CA SER A 32 -4.14 -3.72 17.61
C SER A 32 -3.82 -5.15 17.12
N ILE A 33 -4.18 -6.18 17.91
CA ILE A 33 -4.07 -7.58 17.48
C ILE A 33 -5.07 -7.92 16.37
N LEU A 34 -6.28 -7.37 16.40
CA LEU A 34 -7.24 -7.52 15.31
C LEU A 34 -6.77 -6.79 14.05
N HIS A 35 -6.13 -5.64 14.21
CA HIS A 35 -5.55 -4.86 13.10
C HIS A 35 -4.37 -5.59 12.44
N LEU A 36 -3.59 -6.36 13.21
CA LEU A 36 -2.56 -7.28 12.69
C LEU A 36 -3.14 -8.37 11.77
N LEU A 37 -4.35 -8.86 12.06
CA LEU A 37 -5.04 -9.85 11.22
C LEU A 37 -5.69 -9.21 9.99
N ASN A 38 -6.26 -8.02 10.16
CA ASN A 38 -6.87 -7.25 9.07
C ASN A 38 -6.71 -5.72 9.27
N PRO A 39 -5.70 -5.09 8.65
CA PRO A 39 -5.44 -3.67 8.81
C PRO A 39 -6.48 -2.78 8.11
N PHE A 40 -7.32 -3.34 7.22
CA PHE A 40 -8.34 -2.57 6.50
C PHE A 40 -9.62 -2.34 7.31
N TRP A 41 -9.77 -2.98 8.47
CA TRP A 41 -10.93 -2.76 9.33
C TRP A 41 -10.87 -1.44 10.12
N VAL A 42 -9.69 -0.86 10.26
CA VAL A 42 -9.43 0.39 10.99
C VAL A 42 -9.66 1.62 10.12
N ILE A 43 -9.57 1.42 8.80
CA ILE A 43 -9.57 2.50 7.82
C ILE A 43 -10.94 3.17 7.78
N SER A 44 -10.94 4.48 8.02
CA SER A 44 -12.10 5.34 7.84
C SER A 44 -12.51 5.39 6.37
N SER A 45 -13.79 5.66 6.10
CA SER A 45 -14.29 5.83 4.74
C SER A 45 -13.49 6.88 3.95
N ALA A 46 -13.00 7.93 4.62
CA ALA A 46 -12.16 8.95 3.99
C ALA A 46 -10.78 8.41 3.57
N GLU A 47 -10.14 7.59 4.41
CA GLU A 47 -8.86 6.96 4.13
C GLU A 47 -8.98 5.93 3.00
N TYR A 48 -10.13 5.26 2.89
CA TYR A 48 -10.43 4.36 1.77
C TYR A 48 -10.49 5.11 0.44
N VAL A 49 -11.14 6.29 0.42
CA VAL A 49 -11.19 7.17 -0.75
C VAL A 49 -9.78 7.68 -1.10
N MET A 50 -8.98 8.05 -0.10
CA MET A 50 -7.60 8.47 -0.30
C MET A 50 -6.75 7.35 -0.92
N LEU A 51 -6.83 6.13 -0.39
CA LEU A 51 -6.11 4.96 -0.93
C LEU A 51 -6.54 4.64 -2.36
N ALA A 52 -7.84 4.65 -2.64
CA ALA A 52 -8.36 4.46 -3.99
C ALA A 52 -7.83 5.54 -4.95
N GLY A 53 -7.77 6.80 -4.50
CA GLY A 53 -7.20 7.91 -5.26
C GLY A 53 -5.72 7.72 -5.56
N LEU A 54 -4.91 7.36 -4.56
CA LEU A 54 -3.48 7.07 -4.74
C LEU A 54 -3.26 5.89 -5.70
N PHE A 55 -4.07 4.84 -5.57
CA PHE A 55 -4.01 3.68 -6.44
C PHE A 55 -4.34 4.05 -7.90
N LEU A 56 -5.38 4.85 -8.12
CA LEU A 56 -5.73 5.37 -9.44
C LEU A 56 -4.67 6.31 -10.01
N LEU A 57 -3.97 7.09 -9.20
CA LEU A 57 -2.86 7.92 -9.68
C LEU A 57 -1.71 7.06 -10.18
N VAL A 58 -1.28 6.07 -9.40
CA VAL A 58 -0.17 5.19 -9.78
C VAL A 58 -0.52 4.38 -11.03
N ILE A 59 -1.68 3.73 -11.06
CA ILE A 59 -2.10 2.92 -12.21
C ILE A 59 -2.45 3.79 -13.41
N GLY A 60 -3.17 4.89 -13.18
CA GLY A 60 -3.56 5.84 -14.22
C GLY A 60 -2.35 6.42 -14.94
N GLN A 61 -1.28 6.77 -14.22
CA GLN A 61 -0.04 7.22 -14.85
C GLN A 61 0.58 6.14 -15.74
N GLN A 62 0.61 4.88 -15.28
CA GLN A 62 1.15 3.77 -16.06
C GLN A 62 0.32 3.52 -17.33
N ILE A 63 -1.01 3.49 -17.20
CA ILE A 63 -1.94 3.33 -18.33
C ILE A 63 -1.78 4.47 -19.32
N TYR A 64 -1.79 5.73 -18.87
CA TYR A 64 -1.62 6.90 -19.72
C TYR A 64 -0.31 6.83 -20.51
N THR A 65 0.79 6.46 -19.84
CA THR A 65 2.10 6.32 -20.48
C THR A 65 2.09 5.22 -21.55
N ILE A 66 1.44 4.09 -21.30
CA ILE A 66 1.32 2.99 -22.26
C ILE A 66 0.46 3.41 -23.46
N VAL A 67 -0.69 4.05 -23.22
CA VAL A 67 -1.60 4.51 -24.28
C VAL A 67 -0.91 5.56 -25.17
N LYS A 68 -0.26 6.55 -24.57
CA LYS A 68 0.50 7.57 -25.30
C LYS A 68 1.61 6.96 -26.15
N LYS A 69 2.35 5.98 -25.62
CA LYS A 69 3.39 5.27 -26.38
C LYS A 69 2.84 4.48 -27.57
N ARG A 70 1.62 3.95 -27.48
CA ARG A 70 0.96 3.25 -28.60
C ARG A 70 0.50 4.21 -29.68
N ALA A 71 -0.07 5.36 -29.30
CA ALA A 71 -0.49 6.39 -30.25
C ALA A 71 0.69 6.94 -31.08
N ASN A 72 1.81 7.30 -30.44
CA ASN A 72 2.98 7.83 -31.15
C ASN A 72 3.60 6.82 -32.14
N LYS A 73 3.58 5.52 -31.84
CA LYS A 73 4.06 4.48 -32.76
C LYS A 73 3.18 4.31 -34.00
N GLN A 74 1.92 4.70 -33.90
CA GLN A 74 0.95 4.59 -34.99
C GLN A 74 1.04 5.79 -35.94
N ASP A 75 1.43 6.97 -35.43
CA ASP A 75 1.71 8.17 -36.23
C ASP A 75 3.05 8.12 -36.97
N GLU A 76 4.10 7.48 -36.43
CA GLU A 76 5.40 7.32 -37.12
C GLU A 76 5.39 6.28 -38.27
N SER A 77 4.30 5.52 -38.43
CA SER A 77 4.16 4.46 -39.43
C SER A 77 3.33 4.86 -40.67
N ASN A 78 2.87 6.11 -40.75
CA ASN A 78 2.16 6.70 -41.91
C ASN A 78 3.01 7.79 -42.57
#